data_AF-A0A7W1JRM5-F1
#
_entry.id   AF-A0A7W1JRM5-F1
#
_cell.length_a   1.000
_cell.length_b   1.000
_cell.length_c   1.000
_cell.angle_alpha   90.00
_cell.angle_beta   90.00
_cell.angle_gamma   90.00
#
_symmetry.space_group_name_H-M   'P 1'
#
loop_
_entity.id
_entity.type
_entity.pdbx_description
1 polymer ?
#
loop_
_entity_poly.entity_id
_entity_poly.type
_entity_poly.pdbx_seq_one_letter_code
_entity_poly.pdbx_strand_id
1 'polypeptide(L)'
;MRRTEQRNPKSAAIDTMCPLQIAQLIAEDSALAAEAVARAAEALGTAMKSVAKAFKEGGRIIYVGAGTSARIAAADAAEMPPTFGVDPGRFLT
;
A
#
# COMPACT_ATOMS: atom_id res chain seq x y z
N MET A 1 -9.69 19.86 -8.43
CA MET A 1 -9.58 19.09 -7.16
C MET A 1 -8.90 17.76 -7.46
N ARG A 2 -7.89 17.34 -6.67
CA ARG A 2 -7.19 16.05 -6.88
C ARG A 2 -8.16 14.88 -6.72
N ARG A 3 -7.96 13.77 -7.45
CA ARG A 3 -8.85 12.60 -7.40
C ARG A 3 -9.05 12.06 -5.98
N THR A 4 -8.00 12.06 -5.15
CA THR A 4 -8.03 11.61 -3.75
C THR A 4 -8.96 12.44 -2.86
N GLU A 5 -9.26 13.68 -3.25
CA GLU A 5 -10.10 14.59 -2.47
C GLU A 5 -11.53 14.67 -3.03
N GLN A 6 -11.84 13.99 -4.13
CA GLN A 6 -13.18 14.01 -4.72
C GLN A 6 -14.14 13.09 -3.95
N ARG A 7 -15.41 13.50 -3.85
CA ARG A 7 -16.46 12.67 -3.25
C ARG A 7 -16.76 11.47 -4.15
N ASN A 8 -16.92 10.28 -3.56
CA ASN A 8 -17.46 9.13 -4.25
C ASN A 8 -19.00 9.22 -4.31
N PRO A 9 -19.63 9.28 -5.50
CA PRO A 9 -21.09 9.36 -5.61
C PRO A 9 -21.81 8.16 -4.98
N LYS A 10 -21.19 6.97 -4.96
CA LYS A 10 -21.78 5.76 -4.37
C LYS A 10 -21.99 5.86 -2.86
N SER A 11 -21.18 6.69 -2.18
CA SER A 11 -21.24 6.90 -0.73
C SER A 11 -21.94 8.21 -0.35
N ALA A 12 -22.71 8.82 -1.26
CA ALA A 12 -23.33 10.14 -1.03
C ALA A 12 -24.24 10.20 0.22
N ALA A 13 -24.86 9.07 0.60
CA ALA A 13 -25.76 8.94 1.75
C ALA A 13 -25.26 7.91 2.78
N ILE A 14 -23.95 7.66 2.85
CA ILE A 14 -23.32 6.62 3.68
C ILE A 14 -23.66 6.75 5.18
N ASP A 15 -23.92 7.96 5.65
CA ASP A 15 -24.31 8.30 7.02
C ASP A 15 -25.72 7.85 7.42
N THR A 16 -26.57 7.52 6.43
CA THR A 16 -27.95 7.04 6.64
C THR A 16 -28.15 5.57 6.26
N MET A 17 -27.13 4.93 5.70
CA MET A 17 -27.15 3.51 5.33
C MET A 17 -27.13 2.62 6.58
N CYS A 18 -27.71 1.42 6.47
CA CYS A 18 -27.55 0.44 7.54
C CYS A 18 -26.12 -0.14 7.55
N PRO A 19 -25.62 -0.66 8.67
CA PRO A 19 -24.24 -1.16 8.77
C PRO A 19 -23.87 -2.23 7.72
N LEU A 20 -24.81 -3.10 7.34
CA LEU A 20 -24.59 -4.10 6.30
C LEU A 20 -24.29 -3.46 4.95
N GLN A 21 -25.04 -2.43 4.56
CA GLN A 21 -24.84 -1.69 3.31
C GLN A 21 -23.50 -0.96 3.30
N ILE A 22 -23.12 -0.35 4.43
CA ILE A 22 -21.82 0.33 4.57
C ILE A 22 -20.68 -0.67 4.37
N ALA A 23 -20.75 -1.84 5.02
CA ALA A 23 -19.73 -2.87 4.89
C ALA A 23 -19.62 -3.39 3.44
N GLN A 24 -20.75 -3.63 2.78
CA GLN A 24 -20.79 -4.03 1.37
C GLN A 24 -20.16 -2.97 0.46
N LEU A 25 -20.52 -1.71 0.64
CA LEU A 25 -19.98 -0.59 -0.14
C LEU A 25 -18.44 -0.47 0.02
N ILE A 26 -17.93 -0.58 1.24
CA ILE A 26 -16.48 -0.53 1.51
C ILE A 26 -15.78 -1.75 0.89
N ALA A 27 -16.37 -2.93 0.97
CA ALA A 27 -15.80 -4.14 0.38
C ALA A 27 -15.72 -4.04 -1.16
N GLU A 28 -16.78 -3.53 -1.80
CA GLU A 28 -16.81 -3.27 -3.24
C GLU A 28 -15.72 -2.26 -3.67
N ASP A 29 -15.60 -1.13 -2.95
CA ASP A 29 -14.56 -0.13 -3.24
C ASP A 29 -13.14 -0.70 -2.99
N SER A 30 -12.98 -1.57 -2.00
CA SER A 30 -11.69 -2.23 -1.71
C SER A 30 -11.27 -3.18 -2.83
N ALA A 31 -12.22 -3.85 -3.49
CA ALA A 31 -11.92 -4.70 -4.65
C ALA A 31 -11.31 -3.88 -5.81
N LEU A 32 -11.75 -2.63 -6.00
CA LEU A 32 -11.19 -1.72 -7.01
C LEU A 32 -9.72 -1.38 -6.74
N ALA A 33 -9.31 -1.35 -5.47
CA ALA A 33 -7.91 -1.16 -5.11
C ALA A 33 -7.05 -2.35 -5.56
N ALA A 34 -7.53 -3.58 -5.36
CA ALA A 34 -6.85 -4.78 -5.84
C ALA A 34 -6.72 -4.79 -7.38
N GLU A 35 -7.78 -4.40 -8.09
CA GLU A 35 -7.69 -4.24 -9.55
C GLU A 35 -6.69 -3.15 -9.98
N ALA A 36 -6.60 -2.05 -9.22
CA ALA A 36 -5.62 -1.00 -9.51
C ALA A 36 -4.19 -1.50 -9.35
N VAL A 37 -3.92 -2.35 -8.36
CA VAL A 37 -2.63 -3.03 -8.20
C VAL A 37 -2.35 -3.94 -9.41
N ALA A 38 -3.34 -4.70 -9.87
CA ALA A 38 -3.19 -5.55 -11.06
C ALA A 38 -2.83 -4.74 -12.31
N ARG A 39 -3.47 -3.57 -12.50
CA ARG A 39 -3.14 -2.65 -13.60
C ARG A 39 -1.73 -2.03 -13.47
N ALA A 40 -1.17 -1.96 -12.27
CA ALA A 40 0.17 -1.43 -12.00
C ALA A 40 1.28 -2.50 -12.10
N ALA A 41 0.97 -3.73 -12.50
CA ALA A 41 1.89 -4.87 -12.44
C ALA A 41 3.23 -4.64 -13.17
N GLU A 42 3.23 -3.97 -14.32
CA GLU A 42 4.47 -3.70 -15.06
C GLU A 42 5.39 -2.71 -14.33
N ALA A 43 4.82 -1.65 -13.77
CA ALA A 43 5.56 -0.67 -12.97
C ALA A 43 6.09 -1.30 -11.68
N LEU A 44 5.27 -2.11 -11.01
CA LEU A 44 5.66 -2.88 -9.83
C LEU A 44 6.80 -3.85 -10.15
N GLY A 45 6.70 -4.60 -11.25
CA GLY A 45 7.75 -5.51 -11.69
C GLY A 45 9.07 -4.81 -11.99
N THR A 46 9.02 -3.60 -12.56
CA THR A 46 10.21 -2.77 -12.79
C THR A 46 10.83 -2.31 -11.47
N ALA A 47 10.01 -1.83 -10.53
CA ALA A 47 10.48 -1.43 -9.20
C ALA A 47 11.10 -2.60 -8.44
N MET A 48 10.46 -3.77 -8.45
CA MET A 48 10.97 -4.99 -7.81
C MET A 48 12.34 -5.41 -8.37
N LYS A 49 12.56 -5.32 -9.69
CA LYS A 49 13.87 -5.60 -10.29
C LYS A 49 14.95 -4.67 -9.77
N SER A 50 14.66 -3.36 -9.71
CA SER A 50 15.59 -2.35 -9.20
C SER A 50 15.92 -2.54 -7.72
N VAL A 51 14.89 -2.78 -6.89
CA VAL A 51 15.02 -3.06 -5.46
C VAL A 51 15.85 -4.33 -5.23
N ALA A 52 15.55 -5.42 -5.93
CA ALA A 52 16.27 -6.68 -5.81
C ALA A 52 17.75 -6.54 -6.23
N LYS A 53 18.03 -5.78 -7.29
CA LYS A 53 19.41 -5.48 -7.71
C LYS A 53 20.15 -4.72 -6.61
N ALA A 54 19.61 -3.59 -6.14
CA ALA A 54 20.23 -2.78 -5.09
C ALA A 54 20.46 -3.59 -3.82
N PHE A 55 19.50 -4.44 -3.44
CA PHE A 55 19.62 -5.31 -2.28
C PHE A 55 20.74 -6.34 -2.44
N LYS A 56 20.87 -6.98 -3.61
CA LYS A 56 21.95 -7.94 -3.88
C LYS A 56 23.34 -7.29 -3.87
N GLU A 57 23.42 -6.02 -4.28
CA GLU A 57 24.65 -5.22 -4.27
C GLU A 57 25.01 -4.68 -2.88
N GLY A 58 24.31 -5.13 -1.82
CA GLY A 58 24.57 -4.72 -0.43
C GLY A 58 23.89 -3.40 -0.03
N GLY A 59 23.04 -2.86 -0.89
CA GLY A 59 22.24 -1.67 -0.62
C GLY A 59 21.18 -1.88 0.47
N ARG A 60 20.61 -0.74 0.88
CA ARG A 60 19.49 -0.64 1.84
C ARG A 60 18.24 -0.13 1.11
N ILE A 61 17.08 -0.60 1.54
CA ILE A 61 15.78 -0.12 1.08
C ILE A 61 15.25 0.86 2.11
N ILE A 62 14.98 2.09 1.68
CA ILE A 62 14.54 3.18 2.57
C ILE A 62 13.19 3.67 2.07
N TYR A 63 12.17 3.53 2.91
CA TYR A 63 10.86 4.09 2.69
C TYR A 63 10.80 5.52 3.24
N VAL A 64 10.08 6.42 2.57
CA VAL A 64 9.94 7.82 3.01
C VAL A 64 8.48 8.24 2.84
N GLY A 65 7.89 8.83 3.88
CA GLY A 65 6.52 9.32 3.83
C GLY A 65 6.07 9.99 5.12
N ALA A 66 4.78 10.35 5.18
CA ALA A 66 4.14 10.89 6.38
C ALA A 66 2.77 10.22 6.61
N GLY A 67 2.23 10.36 7.83
CA GLY A 67 0.89 9.87 8.17
C GLY A 67 0.72 8.36 7.93
N THR A 68 -0.43 7.96 7.38
CA THR A 68 -0.77 6.56 7.12
C THR A 68 0.26 5.87 6.21
N SER A 69 0.76 6.55 5.18
CA SER A 69 1.76 5.99 4.26
C SER A 69 3.05 5.61 4.97
N ALA A 70 3.56 6.46 5.87
CA ALA A 70 4.76 6.15 6.66
C ALA A 70 4.54 4.97 7.62
N ARG A 71 3.35 4.90 8.24
CA ARG A 71 3.03 3.80 9.18
C ARG A 71 2.93 2.45 8.47
N ILE A 72 2.35 2.39 7.26
CA ILE A 72 2.32 1.16 6.46
C ILE A 72 3.74 0.73 6.09
N ALA A 73 4.59 1.67 5.66
CA ALA A 73 5.99 1.38 5.38
C ALA A 73 6.76 0.88 6.61
N ALA A 74 6.48 1.43 7.79
CA ALA A 74 7.13 1.02 9.03
C ALA A 74 6.74 -0.41 9.42
N ALA A 75 5.49 -0.78 9.20
CA ALA A 75 5.02 -2.15 9.38
C ALA A 75 5.76 -3.11 8.43
N ASP A 76 5.85 -2.79 7.13
CA ASP A 76 6.57 -3.61 6.15
C ASP A 76 8.05 -3.80 6.55
N ALA A 77 8.77 -2.72 6.86
CA ALA A 77 10.18 -2.79 7.26
C ALA A 77 10.38 -3.64 8.53
N ALA A 78 9.49 -3.53 9.51
CA ALA A 78 9.54 -4.30 10.75
C ALA A 78 9.31 -5.81 10.53
N GLU A 79 8.55 -6.18 9.51
CA GLU A 79 8.30 -7.59 9.17
C GLU A 79 9.46 -8.24 8.39
N MET A 80 10.36 -7.46 7.78
CA MET A 80 11.44 -8.03 6.95
C MET A 80 12.39 -8.95 7.73
N PRO A 81 12.96 -8.57 8.90
CA PRO A 81 13.84 -9.45 9.65
C PRO A 81 13.20 -10.76 10.14
N PRO A 82 12.02 -10.77 10.82
CA PRO A 82 11.42 -12.02 11.29
C PRO A 82 10.88 -12.89 10.16
N THR A 83 10.48 -12.32 9.03
CA THR A 83 9.90 -13.08 7.91
C THR A 83 10.97 -13.69 7.00
N PHE A 84 12.03 -12.93 6.71
CA PHE A 84 13.04 -13.33 5.71
C PHE A 84 14.46 -13.47 6.26
N GLY A 85 14.67 -13.25 7.57
CA GLY A 85 15.99 -13.37 8.21
C GLY A 85 17.01 -12.32 7.75
N VAL A 86 16.55 -11.21 7.19
CA VAL A 86 17.45 -10.13 6.74
C VAL A 86 17.92 -9.29 7.93
N ASP A 87 19.11 -8.69 7.79
CA ASP A 87 19.64 -7.78 8.81
C ASP A 87 18.70 -6.56 9.04
N PRO A 88 18.43 -6.15 10.29
CA PRO A 88 17.50 -5.05 10.59
C PRO A 88 17.87 -3.69 9.97
N GLY A 89 19.13 -3.47 9.60
CA GLY A 89 19.58 -2.26 8.92
C GLY A 89 19.32 -2.24 7.41
N ARG A 90 18.73 -3.32 6.85
CA ARG A 90 18.51 -3.46 5.40
C ARG A 90 17.23 -2.82 4.89
N PHE A 91 16.20 -2.70 5.73
CA PHE A 91 14.93 -2.04 5.43
C PHE A 91 14.65 -0.98 6.50
N LEU A 92 14.45 0.27 6.08
CA LEU A 92 14.35 1.43 6.97
C LEU A 92 13.17 2.32 6.58
N THR A 93 12.67 3.10 7.52
CA THR A 93 11.62 4.12 7.35
C THR A 93 12.00 5.46 7.94
#